data_AF-A0A9E5LRH5-F1
#
_entry.id   AF-A0A9E5LRH5-F1
#
_cell.length_a   1.000
_cell.length_b   1.000
_cell.length_c   1.000
_cell.angle_alpha   90.00
_cell.angle_beta   90.00
_cell.angle_gamma   90.00
#
_symmetry.space_group_name_H-M   'P 1'
#
loop_
_entity.id
_entity.type
_entity.pdbx_description
1 polymer ?
#
loop_
_entity_poly.entity_id
_entity_poly.type
_entity_poly.pdbx_seq_one_letter_code
_entity_poly.pdbx_strand_id
1 'polypeptide(L)'
;AAAGIAVTQVTSVTGFPESLDGRVKTLHPNIHGGILADVRKDSHKHQLNELGIAPFELVVVNLYPFMETVKSGASVDEVIEQIDVGGPAMVRAAAKNHANVAIVVDPARYSEVIKQISGGGISADFRKILALEAFSHTAAYDSAIASWLGGQEQLNLSFTKKADLRYGENAHQLASLFVENSGGGIARFRTHCFVAMPTVMPPTLSMRRLGSFKIVSVTDSVSMTCRSPISMWQQNSKTSPSLKRSFPG
;
A
#
# COMPACT_ATOMS: atom_id res chain seq x y z
N ALA A 1 -14.52 17.34 22.56
CA ALA A 1 -15.11 17.64 21.24
C ALA A 1 -14.76 19.07 20.87
N ALA A 2 -13.82 19.29 19.94
CA ALA A 2 -13.33 20.63 19.57
C ALA A 2 -13.94 21.16 18.25
N ALA A 3 -14.57 20.30 17.44
CA ALA A 3 -15.13 20.64 16.13
C ALA A 3 -16.65 20.85 16.13
N GLY A 4 -17.31 20.88 17.30
CA GLY A 4 -18.76 21.08 17.40
C GLY A 4 -19.65 19.93 16.90
N ILE A 5 -19.06 18.78 16.55
CA ILE A 5 -19.79 17.59 16.09
C ILE A 5 -20.20 16.74 17.29
N ALA A 6 -21.45 16.27 17.30
CA ALA A 6 -21.95 15.34 18.31
C ALA A 6 -21.23 13.99 18.19
N VAL A 7 -20.71 13.50 19.32
CA VAL A 7 -19.95 12.24 19.39
C VAL A 7 -20.50 11.39 20.54
N THR A 8 -20.93 10.18 20.22
CA THR A 8 -21.24 9.16 21.22
C THR A 8 -19.96 8.47 21.65
N GLN A 9 -19.69 8.46 22.96
CA GLN A 9 -18.49 7.82 23.50
C GLN A 9 -18.62 6.30 23.49
N VAL A 10 -17.50 5.60 23.34
CA VAL A 10 -17.47 4.12 23.37
C VAL A 10 -18.01 3.59 24.70
N THR A 11 -17.68 4.25 25.82
CA THR A 11 -18.17 3.89 27.16
C THR A 11 -19.70 4.00 27.28
N SER A 12 -20.34 4.90 26.53
CA SER A 12 -21.80 4.99 26.47
C SER A 12 -22.43 3.82 25.72
N VAL A 13 -21.70 3.21 24.78
CA VAL A 13 -22.16 2.05 24.01
C VAL A 13 -21.89 0.73 24.76
N THR A 14 -20.75 0.64 25.43
CA THR A 14 -20.34 -0.58 26.15
C THR A 14 -20.88 -0.65 27.57
N GLY A 15 -21.13 0.50 28.22
CA GLY A 15 -21.42 0.58 29.64
C GLY A 15 -20.23 0.19 30.53
N PHE A 16 -19.05 -0.05 29.94
CA PHE A 16 -17.86 -0.52 30.65
C PHE A 16 -16.92 0.66 30.94
N PRO A 17 -16.45 0.82 32.19
CA PRO A 17 -15.55 1.92 32.55
C PRO A 17 -14.19 1.75 31.90
N GLU A 18 -13.50 2.86 31.64
CA GLU A 18 -12.12 2.82 31.15
C GLU A 18 -11.24 2.10 32.17
N SER A 19 -10.59 1.02 31.72
CA SER A 19 -9.80 0.11 32.54
C SER A 19 -8.50 -0.23 31.81
N LEU A 20 -7.44 -0.54 32.57
CA LEU A 20 -6.13 -0.97 32.03
C LEU A 20 -5.56 0.05 31.01
N ASP A 21 -5.59 1.33 31.35
CA ASP A 21 -5.11 2.43 30.50
C ASP A 21 -5.72 2.43 29.09
N GLY A 22 -6.97 1.99 28.98
CA GLY A 22 -7.73 1.96 27.73
C GLY A 22 -7.41 0.77 26.82
N ARG A 23 -6.57 -0.20 27.24
CA ARG A 23 -6.18 -1.38 26.44
C ARG A 23 -7.36 -2.24 25.97
N VAL A 24 -8.44 -2.29 26.75
CA VAL A 24 -9.61 -3.14 26.47
C VAL A 24 -10.86 -2.34 26.07
N LYS A 25 -10.71 -1.04 25.77
CA LYS A 25 -11.85 -0.13 25.58
C LYS A 25 -12.83 -0.56 24.49
N THR A 26 -12.32 -1.12 23.39
CA THR A 26 -13.13 -1.49 22.21
C THR A 26 -13.35 -3.00 22.08
N LEU A 27 -12.70 -3.81 22.93
CA LEU A 27 -12.79 -5.27 22.92
C LEU A 27 -14.06 -5.73 23.64
N HIS A 28 -15.22 -5.28 23.15
CA HIS A 28 -16.52 -5.52 23.78
C HIS A 28 -17.54 -6.10 22.80
N PRO A 29 -18.42 -7.03 23.22
CA PRO A 29 -19.47 -7.61 22.37
C PRO A 29 -20.41 -6.57 21.76
N ASN A 30 -20.75 -5.49 22.45
CA ASN A 30 -21.61 -4.44 21.88
C ASN A 30 -20.96 -3.74 20.67
N ILE A 31 -19.62 -3.65 20.64
CA ILE A 31 -18.90 -3.07 19.50
C ILE A 31 -18.77 -4.13 18.40
N HIS A 32 -18.17 -5.28 18.72
CA HIS A 32 -17.91 -6.31 17.73
C HIS A 32 -19.16 -6.99 17.20
N GLY A 33 -20.23 -7.09 17.99
CA GLY A 33 -21.54 -7.58 17.58
C GLY A 33 -22.16 -6.67 16.53
N GLY A 34 -22.11 -5.36 16.73
CA GLY A 34 -22.58 -4.39 15.74
C GLY A 34 -21.76 -4.41 14.44
N ILE A 35 -20.45 -4.71 14.52
CA ILE A 35 -19.57 -4.79 13.35
C ILE A 35 -19.73 -6.13 12.61
N LEU A 36 -19.84 -7.26 13.33
CA LEU A 36 -19.79 -8.61 12.75
C LEU A 36 -21.15 -9.18 12.36
N ALA A 37 -22.24 -8.60 12.85
CA ALA A 37 -23.57 -9.06 12.50
C ALA A 37 -23.80 -8.97 10.99
N ASP A 38 -23.96 -10.14 10.37
CA ASP A 38 -24.42 -10.23 8.98
C ASP A 38 -25.91 -9.85 8.86
N VAL A 39 -26.19 -8.56 8.59
CA VAL A 39 -27.56 -8.02 8.48
C VAL A 39 -28.32 -8.53 7.24
N ARG A 40 -27.72 -9.39 6.41
CA ARG A 40 -28.47 -10.13 5.37
C ARG A 40 -29.23 -11.32 5.94
N LYS A 41 -28.92 -11.74 7.17
CA LYS A 41 -29.57 -12.86 7.88
C LYS A 41 -30.54 -12.34 8.92
N ASP A 42 -31.80 -12.76 8.85
CA ASP A 42 -32.82 -12.31 9.81
C ASP A 42 -32.53 -12.80 11.24
N SER A 43 -31.90 -13.97 11.40
CA SER A 43 -31.46 -14.45 12.71
C SER A 43 -30.50 -13.49 13.42
N HIS A 44 -29.55 -12.90 12.68
CA HIS A 44 -28.61 -11.92 13.25
C HIS A 44 -29.30 -10.60 13.58
N LYS A 45 -30.25 -10.15 12.76
CA LYS A 45 -31.04 -8.94 13.07
C LYS A 45 -31.86 -9.13 14.36
N HIS A 46 -32.48 -10.30 14.54
CA HIS A 46 -33.22 -10.61 15.76
C HIS A 46 -32.29 -10.58 16.98
N GLN A 47 -31.12 -11.21 16.91
CA GLN A 47 -30.14 -11.19 18.00
C GLN A 47 -29.65 -9.77 18.32
N LEU A 48 -29.38 -8.94 17.32
CA LEU A 48 -29.02 -7.53 17.53
C LEU A 48 -30.12 -6.78 18.29
N ASN A 49 -31.38 -6.99 17.91
CA ASN A 49 -32.53 -6.35 18.57
C ASN A 49 -32.71 -6.83 20.01
N GLU A 50 -32.59 -8.14 20.26
CA GLU A 50 -32.68 -8.72 21.61
C GLU A 50 -31.58 -8.19 22.54
N LEU A 51 -30.38 -7.98 22.00
CA LEU A 51 -29.23 -7.46 22.75
C LEU A 51 -29.20 -5.92 22.82
N GLY A 52 -30.10 -5.23 22.10
CA GLY A 52 -30.11 -3.77 22.02
C GLY A 52 -28.87 -3.18 21.33
N ILE A 53 -28.27 -3.91 20.38
CA ILE A 53 -27.04 -3.51 19.68
C ILE A 53 -27.39 -2.97 18.29
N ALA A 54 -26.97 -1.74 18.00
CA ALA A 54 -27.06 -1.18 16.66
C ALA A 54 -25.92 -1.67 15.74
N PRO A 55 -26.20 -2.01 14.47
CA PRO A 55 -25.15 -2.38 13.52
C PRO A 55 -24.33 -1.14 13.09
N PHE A 56 -23.07 -1.37 12.72
CA PHE A 56 -22.21 -0.34 12.12
C PHE A 56 -22.12 -0.51 10.61
N GLU A 57 -22.28 0.57 9.86
CA GLU A 57 -22.18 0.56 8.39
C GLU A 57 -20.80 1.04 7.89
N LEU A 58 -20.11 1.84 8.70
CA LEU A 58 -18.78 2.39 8.41
C LEU A 58 -17.92 2.30 9.66
N VAL A 59 -16.71 1.78 9.49
CA VAL A 59 -15.66 1.75 10.50
C VAL A 59 -14.45 2.48 9.94
N VAL A 60 -13.93 3.46 10.68
CA VAL A 60 -12.73 4.21 10.30
C VAL A 60 -11.72 4.03 11.41
N VAL A 61 -10.63 3.31 11.13
CA VAL A 61 -9.58 3.00 12.11
C VAL A 61 -8.24 3.09 11.40
N ASN A 62 -7.38 3.99 11.85
CA ASN A 62 -5.99 4.05 11.42
C ASN A 62 -5.11 3.47 12.53
N LEU A 63 -4.21 2.55 12.18
CA LEU A 63 -3.26 2.01 13.15
C LEU A 63 -2.12 3.01 13.34
N TYR A 64 -1.61 3.11 14.56
CA TYR A 64 -0.42 3.91 14.81
C TYR A 64 0.77 3.31 14.04
N PRO A 65 1.62 4.13 13.40
CA PRO A 65 2.78 3.63 12.69
C PRO A 65 3.82 3.06 13.66
N PHE A 66 3.69 1.77 14.00
CA PHE A 66 4.60 1.04 14.90
C PHE A 66 6.09 1.24 14.54
N MET A 67 6.39 1.21 13.24
CA MET A 67 7.75 1.42 12.73
C MET A 67 8.30 2.83 12.99
N GLU A 68 7.45 3.84 13.21
CA GLU A 68 7.89 5.18 13.60
C GLU A 68 8.30 5.22 15.07
N THR A 69 7.58 4.54 15.97
CA THR A 69 7.97 4.38 17.39
C THR A 69 9.31 3.66 17.52
N VAL A 70 9.51 2.58 16.76
CA VAL A 70 10.80 1.86 16.76
C VAL A 70 11.93 2.78 16.30
N LYS A 71 11.69 3.62 15.27
CA LYS A 71 12.68 4.57 14.75
C LYS A 71 12.95 5.76 15.66
N SER A 72 12.03 6.12 16.55
CA SER A 72 12.24 7.23 17.49
C SER A 72 13.21 6.88 18.62
N GLY A 73 13.66 5.62 18.69
CA GLY A 73 14.60 5.16 19.71
C GLY A 73 13.95 4.91 21.08
N ALA A 74 12.63 4.65 21.09
CA ALA A 74 11.91 4.28 22.30
C ALA A 74 12.48 2.99 22.91
N SER A 75 12.36 2.86 24.22
CA SER A 75 12.73 1.64 24.93
C SER A 75 11.85 0.45 24.52
N VAL A 76 12.32 -0.76 24.78
CA VAL A 76 11.59 -2.00 24.46
C VAL A 76 10.20 -1.99 25.10
N ASP A 77 10.11 -1.59 26.37
CA ASP A 77 8.84 -1.53 27.10
C ASP A 77 7.89 -0.52 26.47
N GLU A 78 8.38 0.68 26.12
CA GLU A 78 7.56 1.69 25.42
C GLU A 78 7.06 1.18 24.06
N VAL A 79 7.89 0.46 23.30
CA VAL A 79 7.47 -0.13 22.01
C VAL A 79 6.39 -1.19 22.22
N ILE A 80 6.50 -2.02 23.27
CA ILE A 80 5.49 -3.04 23.61
C ILE A 80 4.16 -2.40 24.02
N GLU A 81 4.20 -1.32 24.81
CA GLU A 81 3.00 -0.56 25.20
C GLU A 81 2.25 0.02 23.98
N GLN A 82 2.95 0.28 22.88
CA GLN A 82 2.36 0.81 21.65
C GLN A 82 1.78 -0.28 20.72
N ILE A 83 1.88 -1.56 21.07
CA ILE A 83 1.27 -2.63 20.28
C ILE A 83 -0.26 -2.61 20.48
N ASP A 84 -0.95 -2.08 19.48
CA ASP A 84 -2.41 -2.04 19.45
C ASP A 84 -3.02 -3.44 19.24
N VAL A 85 -3.97 -3.80 20.10
CA VAL A 85 -4.78 -5.03 20.00
C VAL A 85 -6.20 -4.71 19.52
N GLY A 86 -6.77 -3.61 20.01
CA GLY A 86 -8.16 -3.23 19.73
C GLY A 86 -8.35 -2.75 18.30
N GLY A 87 -7.41 -1.97 17.77
CA GLY A 87 -7.43 -1.47 16.40
C GLY A 87 -7.44 -2.61 15.38
N PRO A 88 -6.45 -3.52 15.37
CA PRO A 88 -6.43 -4.66 14.45
C PRO A 88 -7.65 -5.57 14.60
N ALA A 89 -8.16 -5.78 15.81
CA ALA A 89 -9.39 -6.55 16.03
C ALA A 89 -10.61 -5.92 15.33
N MET A 90 -10.80 -4.60 15.45
CA MET A 90 -11.90 -3.89 14.79
C MET A 90 -11.73 -3.86 13.27
N VAL A 91 -10.51 -3.59 12.77
CA VAL A 91 -10.19 -3.57 11.33
C VAL A 91 -10.51 -4.93 10.71
N ARG A 92 -10.06 -6.02 11.31
CA ARG A 92 -10.32 -7.38 10.81
C ARG A 92 -11.80 -7.75 10.90
N ALA A 93 -12.49 -7.35 11.97
CA ALA A 93 -13.92 -7.60 12.12
C ALA A 93 -14.73 -6.91 11.01
N ALA A 94 -14.45 -5.63 10.75
CA ALA A 94 -15.14 -4.87 9.70
C ALA A 94 -14.80 -5.39 8.31
N ALA A 95 -13.52 -5.68 8.03
CA ALA A 95 -13.08 -6.25 6.75
C ALA A 95 -13.70 -7.64 6.48
N LYS A 96 -13.84 -8.48 7.52
CA LYS A 96 -14.55 -9.77 7.41
C LYS A 96 -16.01 -9.56 7.00
N ASN A 97 -16.69 -8.58 7.58
CA ASN A 97 -18.10 -8.28 7.29
C ASN A 97 -18.29 -7.24 6.17
N HIS A 98 -17.37 -7.17 5.21
CA HIS A 98 -17.43 -6.20 4.10
C HIS A 98 -18.68 -6.29 3.21
N ALA A 99 -19.44 -7.38 3.31
CA ALA A 99 -20.75 -7.47 2.70
C ALA A 99 -21.71 -6.38 3.23
N ASN A 100 -21.54 -5.96 4.48
CA ASN A 100 -22.42 -5.04 5.19
C ASN A 100 -21.70 -3.76 5.66
N VAL A 101 -20.42 -3.85 6.01
CA VAL A 101 -19.65 -2.76 6.66
C VAL A 101 -18.53 -2.27 5.74
N ALA A 102 -18.39 -0.96 5.57
CA ALA A 102 -17.21 -0.37 4.93
C ALA A 102 -16.11 -0.12 5.99
N ILE A 103 -14.86 -0.48 5.69
CA ILE A 103 -13.71 -0.26 6.55
C ILE A 103 -12.74 0.71 5.88
N VAL A 104 -12.30 1.76 6.58
CA VAL A 104 -11.33 2.72 6.05
C VAL A 104 -10.13 2.79 6.98
N VAL A 105 -8.96 2.44 6.44
CA VAL A 105 -7.68 2.45 7.15
C VAL A 105 -6.73 3.55 6.68
N ASP A 106 -7.00 4.17 5.53
CA ASP A 106 -6.17 5.23 4.94
C ASP A 106 -6.99 6.53 4.76
N PRO A 107 -6.56 7.66 5.35
CA PRO A 107 -7.18 8.97 5.13
C PRO A 107 -7.32 9.38 3.66
N ALA A 108 -6.46 8.88 2.76
CA ALA A 108 -6.55 9.15 1.32
C ALA A 108 -7.89 8.69 0.72
N ARG A 109 -8.59 7.74 1.36
CA ARG A 109 -9.90 7.24 0.93
C ARG A 109 -11.09 8.10 1.35
N TYR A 110 -10.91 9.08 2.25
CA TYR A 110 -12.03 9.84 2.81
C TYR A 110 -12.85 10.58 1.75
N SER A 111 -12.21 11.20 0.77
CA SER A 111 -12.90 11.94 -0.30
C SER A 111 -13.81 11.04 -1.13
N GLU A 112 -13.35 9.85 -1.49
CA GLU A 112 -14.09 8.86 -2.26
C GLU A 112 -15.23 8.25 -1.45
N VAL A 113 -14.99 7.94 -0.18
CA VAL A 113 -16.00 7.44 0.76
C VAL A 113 -17.13 8.46 0.95
N ILE A 114 -16.79 9.73 1.20
CA ILE A 114 -17.78 10.82 1.32
C ILE A 114 -18.61 10.94 0.04
N LYS A 115 -17.97 10.87 -1.14
CA LYS A 115 -18.67 10.93 -2.42
C LYS A 115 -19.68 9.79 -2.59
N GLN A 116 -19.31 8.56 -2.21
CA GLN A 116 -20.23 7.42 -2.30
C GLN A 116 -21.38 7.51 -1.31
N ILE A 117 -21.12 7.93 -0.06
CA ILE A 117 -22.16 8.15 0.95
C ILE A 117 -23.18 9.18 0.45
N SER A 118 -22.71 10.33 -0.06
CA SER A 118 -23.59 11.35 -0.65
C SER A 118 -24.35 10.86 -1.90
N GLY A 119 -23.86 9.82 -2.56
CA GLY A 119 -24.48 9.19 -3.73
C GLY A 119 -25.50 8.08 -3.42
N GLY A 120 -25.84 7.85 -2.14
CA GLY A 120 -26.82 6.84 -1.73
C GLY A 120 -26.22 5.60 -1.07
N GLY A 121 -24.92 5.63 -0.73
CA GLY A 121 -24.24 4.58 0.02
C GLY A 121 -23.02 4.01 -0.70
N ILE A 122 -22.22 3.26 0.05
CA ILE A 122 -20.97 2.68 -0.46
C ILE A 122 -21.28 1.40 -1.24
N SER A 123 -20.78 1.25 -2.46
CA SER A 123 -21.01 0.05 -3.27
C SER A 123 -20.34 -1.21 -2.71
N ALA A 124 -20.90 -2.38 -2.98
CA ALA A 124 -20.35 -3.66 -2.53
C ALA A 124 -18.93 -3.92 -3.08
N ASP A 125 -18.68 -3.56 -4.35
CA ASP A 125 -17.36 -3.67 -4.98
C ASP A 125 -16.34 -2.77 -4.28
N PHE A 126 -16.74 -1.54 -3.92
CA PHE A 126 -15.86 -0.64 -3.19
C PHE A 126 -15.59 -1.13 -1.76
N ARG A 127 -16.59 -1.68 -1.06
CA ARG A 127 -16.36 -2.32 0.25
C ARG A 127 -15.38 -3.49 0.17
N LYS A 128 -15.40 -4.26 -0.91
CA LYS A 128 -14.44 -5.35 -1.14
C LYS A 128 -13.02 -4.83 -1.34
N ILE A 129 -12.85 -3.74 -2.09
CA ILE A 129 -11.54 -3.07 -2.26
C ILE A 129 -11.02 -2.59 -0.91
N LEU A 130 -11.86 -1.88 -0.15
CA LEU A 130 -11.55 -1.40 1.19
C LEU A 130 -11.18 -2.53 2.16
N ALA A 131 -11.86 -3.68 2.08
CA ALA A 131 -11.54 -4.84 2.90
C ALA A 131 -10.17 -5.47 2.55
N LEU A 132 -9.83 -5.51 1.26
CA LEU A 132 -8.49 -5.95 0.82
C LEU A 132 -7.40 -5.02 1.36
N GLU A 133 -7.62 -3.71 1.29
CA GLU A 133 -6.71 -2.70 1.85
C GLU A 133 -6.56 -2.87 3.36
N ALA A 134 -7.66 -3.07 4.08
CA ALA A 134 -7.67 -3.30 5.53
C ALA A 134 -6.87 -4.56 5.93
N PHE A 135 -7.09 -5.70 5.27
CA PHE A 135 -6.33 -6.93 5.55
C PHE A 135 -4.84 -6.77 5.20
N SER A 136 -4.53 -6.11 4.08
CA SER A 136 -3.15 -5.83 3.69
C SER A 136 -2.44 -4.92 4.69
N HIS A 137 -3.15 -3.92 5.22
CA HIS A 137 -2.65 -3.01 6.26
C HIS A 137 -2.36 -3.77 7.57
N THR A 138 -3.27 -4.63 8.03
CA THR A 138 -3.02 -5.45 9.24
C THR A 138 -1.89 -6.46 9.03
N ALA A 139 -1.76 -7.06 7.85
CA ALA A 139 -0.66 -7.97 7.55
C ALA A 139 0.70 -7.26 7.58
N ALA A 140 0.77 -6.03 7.06
CA ALA A 140 1.98 -5.21 7.13
C ALA A 140 2.32 -4.82 8.58
N TYR A 141 1.31 -4.51 9.38
CA TYR A 141 1.46 -4.19 10.80
C TYR A 141 2.01 -5.38 11.61
N ASP A 142 1.39 -6.55 11.50
CA ASP A 142 1.82 -7.76 12.20
C ASP A 142 3.22 -8.22 11.72
N SER A 143 3.51 -8.07 10.43
CA SER A 143 4.83 -8.33 9.84
C SER A 143 5.91 -7.44 10.47
N ALA A 144 5.61 -6.16 10.71
CA ALA A 144 6.55 -5.22 11.33
C ALA A 144 6.84 -5.60 12.79
N ILE A 145 5.82 -6.00 13.56
CA ILE A 145 5.98 -6.48 14.93
C ILE A 145 6.82 -7.77 14.95
N ALA A 146 6.48 -8.74 14.10
CA ALA A 146 7.21 -10.00 14.02
C ALA A 146 8.69 -9.79 13.65
N SER A 147 8.98 -8.91 12.70
CA SER A 147 10.35 -8.58 12.32
C SER A 147 11.10 -7.83 13.43
N TRP A 148 10.43 -6.98 14.22
CA TRP A 148 11.04 -6.34 15.37
C TRP A 148 11.35 -7.33 16.50
N LEU A 149 10.43 -8.27 16.80
CA LEU A 149 10.60 -9.30 17.83
C LEU A 149 11.62 -10.37 17.43
N GLY A 150 11.56 -10.85 16.18
CA GLY A 150 12.36 -11.98 15.69
C GLY A 150 13.76 -11.60 15.20
N GLY A 151 14.05 -10.31 15.05
CA GLY A 151 15.36 -9.84 14.56
C GLY A 151 15.72 -10.46 13.21
N GLN A 152 16.88 -11.11 13.14
CA GLN A 152 17.39 -11.74 11.90
C GLN A 152 16.85 -13.15 11.65
N GLU A 153 16.09 -13.73 12.59
CA GLU A 153 15.58 -15.11 12.48
C GLU A 153 14.38 -15.22 11.52
N GLN A 154 13.71 -14.09 11.22
CA GLN A 154 12.52 -14.07 10.37
C GLN A 154 12.53 -12.91 9.37
N LEU A 155 12.48 -13.26 8.08
CA LEU A 155 12.33 -12.30 6.99
C LEU A 155 10.88 -12.27 6.51
N ASN A 156 10.18 -11.16 6.77
CA ASN A 156 8.85 -10.92 6.23
C ASN A 156 8.92 -9.82 5.16
N LEU A 157 8.52 -10.15 3.93
CA LEU A 157 8.52 -9.21 2.81
C LEU A 157 7.08 -8.94 2.37
N SER A 158 6.72 -7.66 2.27
CA SER A 158 5.41 -7.22 1.79
C SER A 158 5.57 -6.26 0.62
N PHE A 159 4.96 -6.61 -0.52
CA PHE A 159 5.00 -5.81 -1.72
C PHE A 159 3.61 -5.50 -2.26
N THR A 160 3.46 -4.31 -2.81
CA THR A 160 2.26 -3.88 -3.52
C THR A 160 2.54 -3.84 -5.01
N LYS A 161 1.61 -4.35 -5.82
CA LYS A 161 1.72 -4.29 -7.28
C LYS A 161 1.64 -2.84 -7.75
N LYS A 162 2.66 -2.37 -8.48
CA LYS A 162 2.71 -1.02 -9.04
C LYS A 162 2.21 -0.97 -10.48
N ALA A 163 2.58 -1.96 -11.30
CA ALA A 163 2.19 -2.00 -12.70
C ALA A 163 2.31 -3.41 -13.27
N ASP A 164 1.54 -3.70 -14.32
CA ASP A 164 1.86 -4.79 -15.24
C ASP A 164 2.92 -4.33 -16.23
N LEU A 165 3.86 -5.23 -16.54
CA LEU A 165 4.87 -5.01 -17.56
C LEU A 165 4.38 -5.57 -18.89
N ARG A 166 4.95 -5.05 -19.99
CA ARG A 166 4.55 -5.48 -21.34
C ARG A 166 4.82 -6.97 -21.58
N TYR A 167 5.93 -7.47 -21.04
CA TYR A 167 6.32 -8.87 -21.00
C TYR A 167 7.40 -9.05 -19.92
N GLY A 168 7.75 -10.29 -19.62
CA GLY A 168 8.84 -10.65 -18.71
C GLY A 168 10.21 -10.52 -19.35
N GLU A 169 11.04 -11.56 -19.24
CA GLU A 169 12.32 -11.58 -19.96
C GLU A 169 12.12 -11.79 -21.46
N ASN A 170 11.15 -12.64 -21.82
CA ASN A 170 10.78 -12.95 -23.19
C ASN A 170 9.33 -12.51 -23.50
N ALA A 171 9.05 -12.18 -24.75
CA ALA A 171 7.76 -11.62 -25.18
C ALA A 171 6.52 -12.48 -24.86
N HIS A 172 6.69 -13.79 -24.73
CA HIS A 172 5.62 -14.74 -24.41
C HIS A 172 5.36 -14.87 -22.89
N GLN A 173 6.20 -14.27 -22.04
CA GLN A 173 6.09 -14.33 -20.59
C GLN A 173 5.36 -13.08 -20.08
N LEU A 174 4.43 -13.26 -19.15
CA LEU A 174 3.80 -12.16 -18.43
C LEU A 174 4.69 -11.72 -17.25
N ALA A 175 4.64 -10.43 -16.89
CA ALA A 175 5.35 -9.92 -15.72
C ALA A 175 4.65 -8.70 -15.11
N SER A 176 4.94 -8.46 -13.83
CA SER A 176 4.44 -7.30 -13.09
C SER A 176 5.53 -6.72 -12.20
N LEU A 177 5.51 -5.41 -12.01
CA LEU A 177 6.36 -4.70 -11.07
C LEU A 177 5.67 -4.60 -9.71
N PHE A 178 6.38 -5.03 -8.68
CA PHE A 178 6.00 -4.91 -7.28
C PHE A 178 6.94 -3.95 -6.55
N VAL A 179 6.42 -3.17 -5.61
CA VAL A 179 7.17 -2.23 -4.77
C VAL A 179 7.00 -2.61 -3.31
N GLU A 180 8.09 -2.57 -2.56
CA GLU A 180 8.04 -2.76 -1.11
C GLU A 180 7.31 -1.57 -0.47
N ASN A 181 6.61 -1.79 0.64
CA ASN A 181 5.85 -0.74 1.33
C ASN A 181 6.75 0.28 2.04
N SER A 182 7.95 -0.12 2.44
CA SER A 182 8.98 0.71 3.06
C SER A 182 10.26 0.69 2.23
N GLY A 183 10.88 1.85 1.98
CA GLY A 183 12.18 1.94 1.29
C GLY A 183 12.18 2.73 -0.01
N GLY A 184 13.38 3.06 -0.49
CA GLY A 184 13.65 3.65 -1.80
C GLY A 184 14.19 2.62 -2.78
N GLY A 185 14.20 2.92 -4.08
CA GLY A 185 14.80 2.03 -5.07
C GLY A 185 14.21 2.20 -6.47
N ILE A 186 14.74 1.44 -7.41
CA ILE A 186 14.41 1.53 -8.84
C ILE A 186 12.93 1.25 -9.10
N ALA A 187 12.33 0.35 -8.31
CA ALA A 187 10.91 0.03 -8.38
C ALA A 187 10.03 1.27 -8.10
N ARG A 188 10.52 2.26 -7.35
CA ARG A 188 9.83 3.52 -7.05
C ARG A 188 10.20 4.69 -7.99
N PHE A 189 11.08 4.49 -8.97
CA PHE A 189 11.48 5.54 -9.90
C PHE A 189 10.28 6.08 -10.70
N ARG A 190 10.29 7.39 -10.98
CA ARG A 190 9.25 8.09 -11.74
C ARG A 190 9.78 8.34 -13.15
N THR A 191 9.15 7.71 -14.15
CA THR A 191 9.50 7.92 -15.56
C THR A 191 8.97 9.26 -16.04
N HIS A 192 9.82 10.07 -16.69
CA HIS A 192 9.45 11.38 -17.24
C HIS A 192 9.19 11.37 -18.76
N CYS A 193 9.50 10.28 -19.46
CA CYS A 193 9.10 10.05 -20.86
C CYS A 193 8.35 8.72 -21.00
N PHE A 194 7.28 8.74 -21.81
CA PHE A 194 6.35 7.62 -22.00
C PHE A 194 6.94 6.58 -22.96
N VAL A 195 7.88 5.77 -22.46
CA VAL A 195 8.25 4.50 -23.07
C VAL A 195 7.81 3.42 -22.11
N ALA A 196 6.89 2.55 -22.56
CA ALA A 196 6.44 1.41 -21.76
C ALA A 196 7.68 0.59 -21.36
N MET A 197 7.99 0.54 -20.06
CA MET A 197 9.15 -0.18 -19.54
C MET A 197 8.99 -1.67 -19.86
N PRO A 198 9.81 -2.24 -20.76
CA PRO A 198 9.76 -3.67 -21.02
C PRO A 198 10.53 -4.47 -19.96
N THR A 199 11.45 -3.83 -19.22
CA THR A 199 12.39 -4.54 -18.36
C THR A 199 12.84 -3.70 -17.16
N VAL A 200 12.71 -4.27 -15.95
CA VAL A 200 13.21 -3.68 -14.68
C VAL A 200 14.65 -4.15 -14.37
N MET A 201 15.09 -5.27 -14.95
CA MET A 201 16.41 -5.85 -14.72
C MET A 201 17.64 -5.05 -15.22
N PRO A 202 17.67 -4.47 -16.43
CA PRO A 202 18.84 -3.73 -16.89
C PRO A 202 19.20 -2.51 -16.03
N PRO A 203 18.26 -1.69 -15.51
CA PRO A 203 18.61 -0.59 -14.60
C PRO A 203 19.06 -1.07 -13.21
N THR A 204 18.60 -2.22 -12.70
CA THR A 204 19.10 -2.79 -11.42
C THR A 204 20.59 -3.10 -11.41
N LEU A 205 21.14 -3.60 -12.53
CA LEU A 205 22.58 -3.81 -12.65
C LEU A 205 23.36 -2.49 -12.78
N SER A 206 22.79 -1.50 -13.49
CA SER A 206 23.40 -0.17 -13.69
C SER A 206 23.50 0.64 -12.40
N MET A 207 22.48 0.62 -11.54
CA MET A 207 22.50 1.37 -10.28
C MET A 207 23.37 0.70 -9.21
N ARG A 208 23.47 -0.64 -9.19
CA ARG A 208 24.47 -1.33 -8.35
C ARG A 208 25.91 -0.99 -8.79
N ARG A 209 26.15 -0.69 -10.08
CA ARG A 209 27.47 -0.30 -10.61
C ARG A 209 27.99 1.06 -10.13
N LEU A 210 27.15 1.94 -9.56
CA LEU A 210 27.62 3.20 -8.97
C LEU A 210 28.19 3.03 -7.56
N GLY A 211 28.03 1.85 -6.94
CA GLY A 211 28.67 1.47 -5.69
C GLY A 211 29.67 0.34 -5.90
N SER A 212 30.95 0.69 -6.08
CA SER A 212 32.14 -0.19 -6.09
C SER A 212 32.47 -0.90 -7.43
N PHE A 213 33.65 -0.59 -7.97
CA PHE A 213 34.24 -1.15 -9.19
C PHE A 213 34.78 -2.59 -9.00
N LYS A 214 34.51 -3.48 -9.98
CA LYS A 214 35.46 -4.41 -10.66
C LYS A 214 34.74 -5.12 -11.83
N ILE A 215 35.45 -5.24 -12.96
CA ILE A 215 34.95 -5.65 -14.29
C ILE A 215 34.98 -7.18 -14.47
N VAL A 216 33.96 -7.76 -15.12
CA VAL A 216 34.08 -8.83 -16.16
C VAL A 216 32.96 -8.62 -17.20
N SER A 217 33.32 -8.66 -18.48
CA SER A 217 32.46 -8.37 -19.65
C SER A 217 31.82 -9.62 -20.24
N VAL A 218 30.68 -9.51 -20.96
CA VAL A 218 30.48 -10.01 -22.36
C VAL A 218 29.29 -9.23 -23.00
N THR A 219 29.60 -8.52 -24.10
CA THR A 219 28.79 -7.95 -25.22
C THR A 219 27.36 -7.42 -25.01
N ASP A 220 27.22 -6.10 -25.06
CA ASP A 220 26.71 -5.27 -26.18
C ASP A 220 25.99 -4.04 -25.63
N SER A 221 26.72 -2.93 -25.64
CA SER A 221 26.31 -1.63 -25.13
C SER A 221 25.35 -0.94 -26.09
N VAL A 222 24.07 -0.84 -25.72
CA VAL A 222 23.16 0.15 -26.29
C VAL A 222 23.07 1.32 -25.31
N SER A 223 23.76 2.42 -25.61
CA SER A 223 23.56 3.71 -24.94
C SER A 223 22.33 4.39 -25.53
N MET A 224 21.26 4.59 -24.75
CA MET A 224 20.13 5.44 -25.15
C MET A 224 20.25 6.80 -24.47
N THR A 225 20.83 7.78 -25.16
CA THR A 225 20.64 9.21 -24.85
C THR A 225 19.37 9.70 -25.53
N CYS A 226 18.43 10.21 -24.75
CA CYS A 226 17.18 10.79 -25.23
C CYS A 226 17.45 12.17 -25.86
N ARG A 227 17.25 12.33 -27.18
CA ARG A 227 17.12 13.65 -27.83
C ARG A 227 15.65 13.95 -28.04
N SER A 228 15.21 15.13 -27.60
CA SER A 228 13.86 15.66 -27.82
C SER A 228 13.59 15.96 -29.30
N PRO A 229 12.36 15.79 -29.81
CA PRO A 229 11.99 16.22 -31.15
C PRO A 229 11.40 17.64 -31.12
N ILE A 230 11.93 18.57 -31.92
CA ILE A 230 11.20 19.72 -32.53
C ILE A 230 12.07 20.33 -33.66
N SER A 231 11.38 20.63 -34.77
CA SER A 231 11.70 21.47 -35.96
C SER A 231 12.66 20.98 -37.06
N MET A 232 12.07 20.29 -38.05
CA MET A 232 11.94 20.63 -39.49
C MET A 232 12.92 21.61 -40.20
N TRP A 233 13.34 21.22 -41.42
CA TRP A 233 14.12 21.92 -42.49
C TRP A 233 15.64 22.06 -42.24
N GLN A 234 16.58 21.74 -43.14
CA GLN A 234 16.63 21.75 -44.62
C GLN A 234 17.55 20.61 -45.13
N GLN A 235 17.13 19.95 -46.22
CA GLN A 235 18.05 19.22 -47.11
C GLN A 235 18.99 20.22 -47.79
N ASN A 236 20.29 19.91 -47.81
CA ASN A 236 21.18 20.46 -48.84
C ASN A 236 22.16 19.37 -49.31
N SER A 237 21.81 18.80 -50.45
CA SER A 237 22.66 18.03 -51.35
C SER A 237 23.70 18.94 -52.02
N LYS A 238 25.00 18.67 -51.82
CA LYS A 238 26.09 19.02 -52.76
C LYS A 238 27.19 17.95 -52.63
N THR A 239 27.18 16.93 -53.49
CA THR A 239 28.11 16.75 -54.63
C THR A 239 29.59 16.87 -54.27
N SER A 240 30.30 15.74 -54.34
CA SER A 240 31.77 15.56 -54.35
C SER A 240 32.45 16.38 -55.47
N PRO A 241 33.80 16.54 -55.47
CA PRO A 241 34.64 15.46 -56.04
C PRO A 241 36.06 15.29 -55.46
N SER A 242 36.51 14.02 -55.52
CA SER A 242 37.86 13.51 -55.81
C SER A 242 39.13 14.22 -55.30
N LEU A 243 39.99 13.47 -54.60
CA LEU A 243 41.43 13.50 -54.88
C LEU A 243 42.05 12.11 -54.74
N LYS A 244 42.85 11.76 -55.76
CA LYS A 244 43.53 10.49 -56.04
C LYS A 244 44.94 10.47 -55.40
N ARG A 245 45.45 9.23 -55.22
CA ARG A 245 46.88 8.80 -55.17
C ARG A 245 47.61 9.12 -53.84
N SER A 246 48.51 8.28 -53.30
CA SER A 246 49.39 7.22 -53.88
C SER A 246 50.01 6.36 -52.75
N PHE A 247 50.26 5.08 -53.03
CA PHE A 247 51.20 4.18 -52.32
C PHE A 247 52.66 4.57 -52.61
N PRO A 248 53.63 4.24 -51.73
CA PRO A 248 54.41 2.98 -51.82
C PRO A 248 54.73 2.37 -50.43
N GLY A 249 55.14 1.12 -50.26
CA GLY A 249 55.45 0.02 -51.16
C GLY A 249 55.49 -1.30 -50.37
#